data_AF-A0A0E9M1T2-F1
#
_entry.id   AF-A0A0E9M1T2-F1
#
_cell.length_a   1.000
_cell.length_b   1.000
_cell.length_c   1.000
_cell.angle_alpha   90.00
_cell.angle_beta   90.00
_cell.angle_gamma   90.00
#
_symmetry.space_group_name_H-M   'P 1'
#
loop_
_entity.id
_entity.type
_entity.pdbx_description
1 polymer ?
#
loop_
_entity_poly.entity_id
_entity_poly.type
_entity_poly.pdbx_seq_one_letter_code
_entity_poly.pdbx_strand_id
1 'polypeptide(L)'
;MNYNTIVETIISKERLQPYLNLHSDNYKKAITHYKANILISESFYPIISMLEVGLRNSIDRQLSRKFNSEKWYEDIEFIKIASRHQINKISEARANIQSAKKEVTTGRIISELTFGYWTSLFDTKFETILWKNLRFSFPNCPKNQRKRKTISSKLNGIRKFRNRIFHHEPISWNLIALNSYKEDIIEAINWLDKDLLKWLDELNHVDMIIEKYRGTIS
;
A
#
# COMPACT_ATOMS: atom_id res chain seq x y z
N MET A 1 -21.80 22.52 -18.96
CA MET A 1 -20.52 21.84 -19.28
C MET A 1 -20.83 20.60 -20.10
N ASN A 2 -20.28 20.49 -21.30
CA ASN A 2 -20.50 19.32 -22.14
C ASN A 2 -19.68 18.14 -21.61
N TYR A 3 -20.31 17.22 -20.86
CA TYR A 3 -19.63 16.06 -20.28
C TYR A 3 -18.91 15.22 -21.34
N ASN A 4 -19.44 15.20 -22.56
CA ASN A 4 -18.84 14.46 -23.68
C ASN A 4 -17.44 14.97 -24.01
N THR A 5 -17.24 16.28 -24.07
CA THR A 5 -15.93 16.87 -24.36
C THR A 5 -14.89 16.54 -23.28
N ILE A 6 -15.28 16.52 -22.00
CA ILE A 6 -14.37 16.16 -20.89
C ILE A 6 -13.96 14.70 -20.97
N VAL A 7 -14.90 13.80 -21.28
CA VAL A 7 -14.60 12.37 -21.39
C VAL A 7 -13.71 12.09 -22.60
N GLU A 8 -14.01 12.69 -23.75
CA GLU A 8 -13.24 12.50 -24.98
C GLU A 8 -11.82 13.04 -24.89
N THR A 9 -11.60 14.15 -24.17
CA THR A 9 -10.30 14.84 -24.14
C THR A 9 -9.45 14.53 -22.90
N ILE A 10 -10.06 14.29 -21.73
CA ILE A 10 -9.33 14.15 -20.46
C ILE A 10 -9.40 12.72 -19.90
N ILE A 11 -10.60 12.13 -19.81
CA ILE A 11 -10.76 10.80 -19.18
C ILE A 11 -10.27 9.70 -20.12
N SER A 12 -10.38 9.90 -21.43
CA SER A 12 -10.21 8.89 -22.47
C SER A 12 -11.35 7.87 -22.51
N LYS A 13 -11.64 7.38 -23.73
CA LYS A 13 -12.68 6.37 -23.95
C LYS A 13 -12.35 5.07 -23.22
N GLU A 14 -11.09 4.66 -23.25
CA GLU A 14 -10.58 3.42 -22.66
C GLU A 14 -10.79 3.37 -21.14
N ARG A 15 -10.64 4.50 -20.43
CA ARG A 15 -10.88 4.57 -18.99
C ARG A 15 -12.36 4.50 -18.62
N LEU A 16 -13.25 5.05 -19.45
CA LEU A 16 -14.69 5.03 -19.20
C LEU A 16 -15.37 3.76 -19.70
N GLN A 17 -14.81 3.08 -20.71
CA GLN A 17 -15.40 1.92 -21.36
C GLN A 17 -15.83 0.80 -20.39
N PRO A 18 -15.05 0.42 -19.35
CA PRO A 18 -15.48 -0.59 -18.38
C PRO A 18 -16.80 -0.22 -17.67
N TYR A 19 -16.98 1.07 -17.37
CA TYR A 19 -18.19 1.56 -16.72
C TYR A 19 -19.37 1.63 -17.68
N LEU A 20 -19.14 1.97 -18.95
CA LEU A 20 -20.17 1.94 -20.00
C LEU A 20 -20.68 0.52 -20.24
N ASN A 21 -19.76 -0.46 -20.34
CA ASN A 21 -20.11 -1.86 -20.51
C ASN A 21 -21.00 -2.37 -19.37
N LEU A 22 -20.68 -2.02 -18.12
CA LEU A 22 -21.46 -2.40 -16.96
C LEU A 22 -22.86 -1.78 -16.94
N HIS A 23 -22.98 -0.52 -17.39
CA HIS A 23 -24.23 0.25 -17.33
C HIS A 23 -25.01 0.26 -18.65
N SER A 24 -24.78 -0.72 -19.54
CA SER A 24 -25.45 -0.84 -20.84
C SER A 24 -25.40 0.47 -21.66
N ASP A 25 -24.19 1.06 -21.75
CA ASP A 25 -23.91 2.33 -22.41
C ASP A 25 -24.67 3.55 -21.84
N ASN A 26 -25.27 3.42 -20.65
CA ASN A 26 -25.86 4.55 -19.94
C ASN A 26 -24.76 5.47 -19.39
N TYR A 27 -24.45 6.49 -20.18
CA TYR A 27 -23.38 7.44 -19.93
C TYR A 27 -23.47 8.14 -18.56
N LYS A 28 -24.68 8.55 -18.15
CA LYS A 28 -24.90 9.22 -16.86
C LYS A 28 -24.56 8.30 -15.68
N LYS A 29 -24.98 7.03 -15.75
CA LYS A 29 -24.65 6.02 -14.73
C LYS A 29 -23.15 5.68 -14.74
N ALA A 30 -22.55 5.52 -15.91
CA ALA A 30 -21.12 5.24 -16.06
C ALA A 30 -20.25 6.35 -15.45
N ILE A 31 -20.55 7.62 -15.72
CA ILE A 31 -19.84 8.77 -15.11
C ILE A 31 -20.06 8.79 -13.60
N THR A 32 -21.28 8.51 -13.13
CA THR A 32 -21.57 8.48 -11.69
C THR A 32 -20.73 7.40 -11.00
N HIS A 33 -20.63 6.21 -11.59
CA HIS A 33 -19.78 5.13 -11.09
C HIS A 33 -18.30 5.48 -11.15
N TYR A 34 -17.81 6.06 -12.24
CA TYR A 34 -16.43 6.53 -12.32
C TYR A 34 -16.07 7.52 -11.19
N LYS A 35 -16.94 8.49 -10.91
CA LYS A 35 -16.77 9.43 -9.80
C LYS A 35 -16.82 8.74 -8.44
N ALA A 36 -17.74 7.79 -8.25
CA ALA A 36 -17.80 6.98 -7.04
C ALA A 36 -16.50 6.19 -6.84
N ASN A 37 -15.93 5.61 -7.90
CA ASN A 37 -14.66 4.90 -7.83
C ASN A 37 -13.52 5.78 -7.33
N ILE A 38 -13.44 7.04 -7.79
CA ILE A 38 -12.43 8.00 -7.33
C ILE A 38 -12.59 8.26 -5.83
N LEU A 39 -13.80 8.54 -5.36
CA LEU A 39 -14.07 8.84 -3.94
C LEU A 39 -13.87 7.62 -3.05
N ILE A 40 -14.27 6.43 -3.50
CA ILE A 40 -13.99 5.18 -2.79
C ILE A 40 -12.47 4.98 -2.71
N SER A 41 -11.74 5.14 -3.81
CA SER A 41 -10.27 4.99 -3.84
C SER A 41 -9.57 5.97 -2.89
N GLU A 42 -10.03 7.22 -2.85
CA GLU A 42 -9.53 8.26 -1.95
C GLU A 42 -9.77 7.89 -0.48
N SER A 43 -10.93 7.33 -0.13
CA SER A 43 -11.24 6.96 1.25
C SER A 43 -10.27 5.93 1.87
N PHE A 44 -9.61 5.10 1.04
CA PHE A 44 -8.59 4.15 1.50
C PHE A 44 -7.22 4.80 1.78
N TYR A 45 -6.99 6.02 1.31
CA TYR A 45 -5.70 6.70 1.44
C TYR A 45 -5.19 6.78 2.90
N PRO A 46 -6.00 7.21 3.89
CA PRO A 46 -5.49 7.37 5.26
C PRO A 46 -5.00 6.06 5.88
N ILE A 47 -5.77 4.97 5.73
CA ILE A 47 -5.42 3.66 6.30
C ILE A 47 -4.21 3.04 5.58
N ILE A 48 -4.11 3.21 4.25
CA ILE A 48 -2.93 2.77 3.48
C ILE A 48 -1.69 3.56 3.92
N SER A 49 -1.79 4.88 3.98
CA SER A 49 -0.68 5.77 4.36
C SER A 49 -0.11 5.38 5.72
N MET A 50 -1.00 5.16 6.71
CA MET A 50 -0.58 4.76 8.04
C MET A 50 0.05 3.39 8.09
N LEU A 51 -0.51 2.41 7.37
CA LEU A 51 0.10 1.09 7.25
C LEU A 51 1.51 1.19 6.66
N GLU A 52 1.73 2.00 5.63
CA GLU A 52 3.04 2.16 5.00
C GLU A 52 4.07 2.81 5.92
N VAL A 53 3.68 3.87 6.65
CA VAL A 53 4.53 4.51 7.68
C VAL A 53 4.83 3.54 8.81
N GLY A 54 3.81 2.91 9.39
CA GLY A 54 3.96 1.98 10.49
C GLY A 54 4.82 0.77 10.13
N LEU A 55 4.59 0.20 8.94
CA LEU A 55 5.35 -0.95 8.45
C LEU A 55 6.82 -0.60 8.22
N ARG A 56 7.10 0.50 7.51
CA ARG A 56 8.49 0.88 7.20
C ARG A 56 9.29 1.11 8.48
N ASN A 57 8.73 1.86 9.42
CA ASN A 57 9.40 2.20 10.68
C ASN A 57 9.59 0.97 11.57
N SER A 58 8.62 0.04 11.55
CA SER A 58 8.73 -1.20 12.30
C SER A 58 9.80 -2.12 11.71
N ILE A 59 9.88 -2.25 10.38
CA ILE A 59 10.93 -3.05 9.72
C ILE A 59 12.31 -2.42 9.94
N ASP A 60 12.45 -1.11 9.70
CA ASP A 60 13.69 -0.37 9.88
C ASP A 60 14.28 -0.58 11.27
N ARG A 61 13.45 -0.48 12.31
CA ARG A 61 13.84 -0.78 13.69
C ARG A 61 14.31 -2.22 13.90
N GLN A 62 13.66 -3.21 13.28
CA GLN A 62 14.11 -4.61 13.41
C GLN A 62 15.40 -4.89 12.63
N LEU A 63 15.59 -4.27 11.46
CA LEU A 63 16.82 -4.40 10.68
C LEU A 63 17.99 -3.70 11.36
N SER A 64 17.77 -2.48 11.87
CA SER A 64 18.78 -1.74 12.63
C SER A 64 19.29 -2.54 13.83
N ARG A 65 18.40 -3.24 14.54
CA ARG A 65 18.77 -4.14 15.64
C ARG A 65 19.51 -5.39 15.16
N LYS A 66 19.03 -6.03 14.08
CA LYS A 66 19.64 -7.24 13.54
C LYS A 66 21.10 -7.00 13.10
N PHE A 67 21.36 -5.85 12.48
CA PHE A 67 22.67 -5.50 11.91
C PHE A 67 23.47 -4.55 12.81
N ASN A 68 22.95 -4.21 13.99
CA ASN A 68 23.57 -3.28 14.93
C ASN A 68 24.02 -1.95 14.28
N SER A 69 23.21 -1.41 13.37
CA SER A 69 23.53 -0.23 12.57
C SER A 69 22.26 0.48 12.12
N GLU A 70 22.17 1.79 12.35
CA GLU A 70 21.08 2.62 11.79
C GLU A 70 21.14 2.70 10.26
N LYS A 71 22.33 2.45 9.68
CA LYS A 71 22.53 2.33 8.23
C LYS A 71 22.64 0.86 7.84
N TRP A 72 21.75 0.01 8.33
CA TRP A 72 21.75 -1.43 8.05
C TRP A 72 21.78 -1.76 6.55
N TYR A 73 21.30 -0.88 5.69
CA TYR A 73 21.33 -1.05 4.23
C TYR A 73 22.74 -0.87 3.62
N GLU A 74 23.69 -0.28 4.35
CA GLU A 74 25.12 -0.19 4.03
C GLU A 74 25.95 -1.30 4.71
N ASP A 75 25.33 -2.08 5.61
CA ASP A 75 26.02 -3.15 6.33
C ASP A 75 26.44 -4.27 5.37
N ILE A 76 27.67 -4.76 5.54
CA ILE A 76 28.26 -5.79 4.67
C ILE A 76 27.44 -7.09 4.72
N GLU A 77 26.94 -7.47 5.89
CA GLU A 77 26.14 -8.69 6.05
C GLU A 77 24.76 -8.52 5.41
N PHE A 78 24.17 -7.32 5.45
CA PHE A 78 22.95 -7.05 4.68
C PHE A 78 23.22 -7.11 3.17
N ILE A 79 24.29 -6.48 2.68
CA ILE A 79 24.63 -6.45 1.24
C ILE A 79 24.85 -7.87 0.69
N LYS A 80 25.49 -8.76 1.45
CA LYS A 80 25.71 -10.16 1.07
C LYS A 80 24.41 -10.94 0.85
N ILE A 81 23.38 -10.67 1.64
CA ILE A 81 22.09 -11.39 1.57
C ILE A 81 21.06 -10.69 0.66
N ALA A 82 21.25 -9.39 0.41
CA ALA A 82 20.34 -8.59 -0.36
C ALA A 82 20.38 -8.99 -1.84
N SER A 83 19.20 -9.06 -2.46
CA SER A 83 19.15 -9.24 -3.92
C SER A 83 19.45 -7.93 -4.65
N ARG A 84 19.84 -8.02 -5.92
CA ARG A 84 20.00 -6.85 -6.83
C ARG A 84 18.84 -5.86 -6.75
N HIS A 85 17.60 -6.35 -6.62
CA HIS A 85 16.42 -5.49 -6.44
C HIS A 85 16.56 -4.54 -5.23
N GLN A 86 17.03 -5.02 -4.07
CA GLN A 86 17.11 -4.20 -2.85
C GLN A 86 18.24 -3.18 -2.98
N ILE A 87 19.39 -3.62 -3.50
CA ILE A 87 20.56 -2.76 -3.72
C ILE A 87 20.21 -1.64 -4.69
N ASN A 88 19.56 -1.97 -5.81
CA ASN A 88 19.14 -0.98 -6.80
C ASN A 88 18.17 0.03 -6.20
N LYS A 89 17.18 -0.40 -5.42
CA LYS A 89 16.21 0.51 -4.80
C LYS A 89 16.83 1.47 -3.78
N ILE A 90 17.84 1.02 -3.02
CA ILE A 90 18.61 1.91 -2.12
C ILE A 90 19.45 2.91 -2.93
N SER A 91 20.06 2.46 -4.03
CA SER A 91 20.83 3.33 -4.93
C SER A 91 19.94 4.39 -5.61
N GLU A 92 18.78 3.99 -6.14
CA GLU A 92 17.77 4.89 -6.70
C GLU A 92 17.30 5.91 -5.67
N ALA A 93 16.98 5.47 -4.46
CA ALA A 93 16.57 6.37 -3.38
C ALA A 93 17.65 7.43 -3.07
N ARG A 94 18.93 7.02 -3.01
CA ARG A 94 20.05 7.94 -2.82
C ARG A 94 20.17 8.93 -3.98
N ALA A 95 20.08 8.46 -5.21
CA ALA A 95 20.17 9.29 -6.40
C ALA A 95 19.03 10.32 -6.47
N ASN A 96 17.80 9.94 -6.10
CA ASN A 96 16.65 10.85 -6.03
C ASN A 96 16.84 11.96 -4.98
N ILE A 97 17.36 11.62 -3.81
CA ILE A 97 17.63 12.60 -2.76
C ILE A 97 18.70 13.60 -3.21
N GLN A 98 19.77 13.10 -3.84
CA GLN A 98 20.85 13.92 -4.36
C GLN A 98 20.40 14.82 -5.53
N SER A 99 19.59 14.30 -6.45
CA SER A 99 19.05 15.09 -7.57
C SER A 99 18.11 16.20 -7.10
N ALA A 100 17.41 15.98 -5.98
CA ALA A 100 16.62 16.99 -5.28
C ALA A 100 17.46 17.98 -4.45
N LYS A 101 18.81 17.92 -4.53
CA LYS A 101 19.76 18.75 -3.77
C LYS A 101 19.55 18.69 -2.25
N LYS A 102 19.11 17.53 -1.74
CA LYS A 102 18.93 17.27 -0.32
C LYS A 102 20.09 16.46 0.22
N GLU A 103 20.47 16.72 1.46
CA GLU A 103 21.42 15.87 2.20
C GLU A 103 20.89 14.43 2.31
N VAL A 104 21.77 13.44 2.10
CA VAL A 104 21.41 12.02 2.23
C VAL A 104 21.48 11.62 3.70
N THR A 105 20.32 11.55 4.34
CA THR A 105 20.17 11.05 5.72
C THR A 105 19.50 9.68 5.73
N THR A 106 19.72 8.91 6.80
CA THR A 106 19.04 7.61 7.01
C THR A 106 17.53 7.76 6.88
N GLY A 107 16.93 8.70 7.61
CA GLY A 107 15.48 8.94 7.55
C GLY A 107 14.97 9.24 6.13
N ARG A 108 15.73 10.00 5.33
CA ARG A 108 15.36 10.27 3.93
C ARG A 108 15.41 9.02 3.08
N ILE A 109 16.46 8.19 3.20
CA ILE A 109 16.55 6.90 2.48
C ILE A 109 15.35 6.01 2.84
N ILE A 110 15.07 5.82 4.12
CA ILE A 110 13.95 4.99 4.60
C ILE A 110 12.60 5.53 4.10
N SER A 111 12.42 6.85 4.06
CA SER A 111 11.18 7.47 3.59
C SER A 111 10.99 7.41 2.07
N GLU A 112 12.08 7.42 1.30
CA GLU A 112 12.09 7.39 -0.16
C GLU A 112 11.78 5.98 -0.72
N LEU A 113 12.05 4.94 0.07
CA LEU A 113 11.73 3.56 -0.31
C LEU A 113 10.21 3.31 -0.34
N THR A 114 9.74 2.80 -1.47
CA THR A 114 8.31 2.51 -1.70
C THR A 114 7.82 1.31 -0.87
N PHE A 115 6.50 1.20 -0.68
CA PHE A 115 5.89 0.04 -0.01
C PHE A 115 6.32 -1.30 -0.61
N GLY A 116 6.54 -1.35 -1.94
CA GLY A 116 7.04 -2.53 -2.62
C GLY A 116 8.38 -3.03 -2.09
N TYR A 117 9.31 -2.12 -1.79
CA TYR A 117 10.60 -2.47 -1.19
C TYR A 117 10.39 -3.18 0.16
N TRP A 118 9.61 -2.58 1.05
CA TRP A 118 9.35 -3.11 2.40
C TRP A 118 8.67 -4.47 2.37
N THR A 119 7.65 -4.65 1.52
CA THR A 119 6.96 -5.95 1.39
C THR A 119 7.85 -7.05 0.79
N SER A 120 8.79 -6.70 -0.10
CA SER A 120 9.69 -7.69 -0.72
C SER A 120 10.70 -8.31 0.27
N LEU A 121 10.92 -7.69 1.43
CA LEU A 121 11.75 -8.26 2.50
C LEU A 121 11.11 -9.49 3.17
N PHE A 122 9.84 -9.78 2.86
CA PHE A 122 9.11 -10.96 3.30
C PHE A 122 9.00 -12.05 2.22
N ASP A 123 9.75 -11.93 1.12
CA ASP A 123 9.81 -12.97 0.09
C ASP A 123 10.44 -14.27 0.64
N THR A 124 10.12 -15.40 0.01
CA THR A 124 10.61 -16.74 0.41
C THR A 124 12.14 -16.78 0.57
N LYS A 125 12.88 -16.07 -0.28
CA LYS A 125 14.36 -16.01 -0.22
C LYS A 125 14.90 -15.45 1.11
N PHE A 126 14.12 -14.63 1.81
CA PHE A 126 14.52 -14.02 3.08
C PHE A 126 13.98 -14.76 4.31
N GLU A 127 13.29 -15.88 4.13
CA GLU A 127 12.67 -16.62 5.23
C GLU A 127 13.69 -17.14 6.24
N THR A 128 14.79 -17.74 5.78
CA THR A 128 15.81 -18.26 6.70
C THR A 128 16.68 -17.17 7.33
N ILE A 129 16.70 -15.96 6.73
CA ILE A 129 17.67 -14.91 7.01
C ILE A 129 17.09 -13.74 7.82
N LEU A 130 15.96 -13.18 7.37
CA LEU A 130 15.35 -11.97 7.93
C LEU A 130 14.15 -12.29 8.82
N TRP A 131 13.35 -13.31 8.49
CA TRP A 131 12.06 -13.57 9.15
C TRP A 131 12.14 -13.68 10.67
N LYS A 132 13.18 -14.33 11.22
CA LYS A 132 13.38 -14.48 12.68
C LYS A 132 13.31 -13.14 13.41
N ASN A 133 13.78 -12.05 12.77
CA ASN A 133 13.76 -10.69 13.30
C ASN A 133 12.52 -9.93 12.82
N LEU A 134 12.18 -10.00 11.52
CA LEU A 134 11.06 -9.25 10.94
C LEU A 134 9.69 -9.62 11.51
N ARG A 135 9.51 -10.84 12.03
CA ARG A 135 8.26 -11.21 12.73
C ARG A 135 7.97 -10.34 13.96
N PHE A 136 8.99 -9.69 14.53
CA PHE A 136 8.83 -8.75 15.64
C PHE A 136 8.33 -7.37 15.21
N SER A 137 8.29 -7.09 13.91
CA SER A 137 7.55 -5.92 13.38
C SER A 137 6.04 -6.06 13.59
N PHE A 138 5.54 -7.26 13.89
CA PHE A 138 4.11 -7.55 14.08
C PHE A 138 3.84 -8.10 15.50
N PRO A 139 4.09 -7.32 16.55
CA PRO A 139 3.99 -7.77 17.94
C PRO A 139 2.57 -8.23 18.32
N ASN A 140 1.55 -7.73 17.64
CA ASN A 140 0.14 -8.01 17.93
C ASN A 140 -0.47 -9.08 16.99
N CYS A 141 0.27 -9.58 16.00
CA CYS A 141 -0.22 -10.66 15.13
C CYS A 141 -0.37 -11.98 15.92
N PRO A 142 -1.54 -12.66 15.91
CA PRO A 142 -1.74 -13.93 16.62
C PRO A 142 -0.68 -14.98 16.29
N LYS A 143 -0.24 -15.77 17.28
CA LYS A 143 0.88 -16.73 17.11
C LYS A 143 0.65 -17.73 15.97
N ASN A 144 -0.58 -18.20 15.78
CA ASN A 144 -0.97 -19.13 14.71
C ASN A 144 -0.89 -18.50 13.31
N GLN A 145 -1.08 -17.18 13.21
CA GLN A 145 -1.02 -16.40 11.97
C GLN A 145 0.36 -15.78 11.70
N ARG A 146 1.19 -15.58 12.74
CA ARG A 146 2.51 -14.95 12.65
C ARG A 146 3.53 -15.88 11.99
N LYS A 147 3.31 -16.13 10.70
CA LYS A 147 4.11 -16.95 9.79
C LYS A 147 4.48 -16.09 8.59
N ARG A 148 5.69 -16.28 8.07
CA ARG A 148 6.24 -15.50 6.94
C ARG A 148 5.29 -15.51 5.75
N LYS A 149 4.81 -16.70 5.36
CA LYS A 149 3.86 -16.89 4.25
C LYS A 149 2.57 -16.09 4.44
N THR A 150 1.97 -16.14 5.63
CA THR A 150 0.71 -15.42 5.95
C THR A 150 0.90 -13.92 5.84
N ILE A 151 1.94 -13.37 6.49
CA ILE A 151 2.23 -11.94 6.46
C ILE A 151 2.58 -11.48 5.04
N SER A 152 3.47 -12.20 4.35
CA SER A 152 3.85 -11.91 2.98
C SER A 152 2.65 -11.91 2.04
N SER A 153 1.74 -12.88 2.17
CA SER A 153 0.53 -12.95 1.33
C SER A 153 -0.39 -11.75 1.58
N LYS A 154 -0.64 -11.39 2.84
CA LYS A 154 -1.50 -10.25 3.18
C LYS A 154 -0.90 -8.93 2.68
N LEU A 155 0.37 -8.68 2.97
CA LEU A 155 1.08 -7.48 2.52
C LEU A 155 1.11 -7.37 0.99
N ASN A 156 1.28 -8.48 0.28
CA ASN A 156 1.23 -8.49 -1.19
C ASN A 156 -0.18 -8.23 -1.73
N GLY A 157 -1.23 -8.74 -1.08
CA GLY A 157 -2.63 -8.41 -1.40
C GLY A 157 -2.89 -6.92 -1.27
N ILE A 158 -2.52 -6.33 -0.13
CA ILE A 158 -2.65 -4.89 0.13
C ILE A 158 -1.83 -4.08 -0.88
N ARG A 159 -0.58 -4.48 -1.17
CA ARG A 159 0.26 -3.80 -2.17
C ARG A 159 -0.38 -3.76 -3.55
N LYS A 160 -0.95 -4.88 -4.00
CA LYS A 160 -1.64 -4.94 -5.29
C LYS A 160 -2.85 -4.00 -5.30
N PHE A 161 -3.68 -4.04 -4.27
CA PHE A 161 -4.85 -3.16 -4.15
C PHE A 161 -4.47 -1.67 -4.12
N ARG A 162 -3.49 -1.33 -3.28
CA ARG A 162 -2.90 0.01 -3.22
C ARG A 162 -2.38 0.48 -4.58
N ASN A 163 -1.67 -0.38 -5.31
CA ASN A 163 -1.19 -0.02 -6.65
C ASN A 163 -2.34 0.30 -7.59
N ARG A 164 -3.44 -0.47 -7.56
CA ARG A 164 -4.63 -0.19 -8.37
C ARG A 164 -5.18 1.20 -8.08
N ILE A 165 -5.31 1.58 -6.80
CA ILE A 165 -5.74 2.92 -6.38
C ILE A 165 -4.84 4.01 -6.97
N PHE A 166 -3.52 3.89 -6.80
CA PHE A 166 -2.57 4.91 -7.24
C PHE A 166 -2.30 4.91 -8.76
N HIS A 167 -2.69 3.86 -9.48
CA HIS A 167 -2.75 3.83 -10.95
C HIS A 167 -4.14 4.26 -11.48
N HIS A 168 -5.02 4.72 -10.59
CA HIS A 168 -6.39 5.16 -10.87
C HIS A 168 -7.26 4.06 -11.50
N GLU A 169 -6.93 2.80 -11.25
CA GLU A 169 -7.69 1.68 -11.77
C GLU A 169 -9.08 1.59 -11.10
N PRO A 170 -10.07 1.02 -11.79
CA PRO A 170 -11.37 0.74 -11.18
C PRO A 170 -11.27 -0.33 -10.08
N ILE A 171 -11.77 -0.03 -8.88
CA ILE A 171 -11.82 -0.93 -7.71
C ILE A 171 -13.25 -1.19 -7.20
N SER A 172 -14.24 -0.38 -7.61
CA SER A 172 -15.61 -0.40 -7.09
C SER A 172 -16.55 -1.42 -7.76
N TRP A 173 -15.99 -2.53 -8.29
CA TRP A 173 -16.77 -3.56 -8.98
C TRP A 173 -17.36 -4.64 -8.08
N ASN A 174 -16.96 -4.69 -6.81
CA ASN A 174 -17.40 -5.75 -5.92
C ASN A 174 -17.35 -5.28 -4.47
N LEU A 175 -18.53 -5.15 -3.86
CA LEU A 175 -18.66 -4.70 -2.47
C LEU A 175 -17.98 -5.64 -1.47
N ILE A 176 -18.04 -6.96 -1.71
CA ILE A 176 -17.43 -7.97 -0.82
C ILE A 176 -15.90 -7.84 -0.86
N ALA A 177 -15.33 -7.67 -2.05
CA ALA A 177 -13.90 -7.48 -2.22
C ALA A 177 -13.40 -6.18 -1.57
N LEU A 178 -14.15 -5.07 -1.71
CA LEU A 178 -13.81 -3.80 -1.05
C LEU A 178 -13.77 -3.95 0.48
N ASN A 179 -14.79 -4.60 1.06
CA ASN A 179 -14.81 -4.86 2.50
C ASN A 179 -13.66 -5.78 2.92
N SER A 180 -13.35 -6.81 2.13
CA SER A 180 -12.21 -7.69 2.41
C SER A 180 -10.88 -6.94 2.38
N TYR A 181 -10.66 -6.03 1.42
CA TYR A 181 -9.44 -5.20 1.39
C TYR A 181 -9.35 -4.27 2.60
N LYS A 182 -10.47 -3.65 2.99
CA LYS A 182 -10.55 -2.82 4.19
C LYS A 182 -10.16 -3.62 5.44
N GLU A 183 -10.76 -4.79 5.63
CA GLU A 183 -10.47 -5.69 6.74
C GLU A 183 -9.00 -6.14 6.75
N ASP A 184 -8.45 -6.49 5.59
CA ASP A 184 -7.03 -6.85 5.44
C ASP A 184 -6.09 -5.72 5.90
N ILE A 185 -6.37 -4.48 5.52
CA ILE A 185 -5.57 -3.31 5.89
C ILE A 185 -5.70 -3.03 7.40
N ILE A 186 -6.93 -3.03 7.93
CA ILE A 186 -7.21 -2.82 9.36
C ILE A 186 -6.52 -3.89 10.20
N GLU A 187 -6.60 -5.16 9.80
CA GLU A 187 -5.92 -6.26 10.49
C GLU A 187 -4.40 -6.08 10.45
N ALA A 188 -3.83 -5.69 9.31
CA ALA A 188 -2.39 -5.43 9.21
C ALA A 188 -1.93 -4.25 10.09
N ILE A 189 -2.72 -3.18 10.20
CA ILE A 189 -2.45 -2.07 11.13
C ILE A 189 -2.47 -2.57 12.58
N ASN A 190 -3.52 -3.31 12.96
CA ASN A 190 -3.63 -3.90 14.29
C ASN A 190 -2.46 -4.81 14.65
N TRP A 191 -1.92 -5.55 13.67
CA TRP A 191 -0.75 -6.41 13.88
C TRP A 191 0.52 -5.59 14.22
N LEU A 192 0.67 -4.39 13.66
CA LEU A 192 1.77 -3.48 13.96
C LEU A 192 1.60 -2.89 15.36
N ASP A 193 0.44 -2.28 15.63
CA ASP A 193 0.14 -1.58 16.87
C ASP A 193 -1.39 -1.43 17.04
N LYS A 194 -1.90 -1.69 18.25
CA LYS A 194 -3.34 -1.67 18.53
C LYS A 194 -3.91 -0.26 18.68
N ASP A 195 -3.08 0.71 19.03
CA ASP A 195 -3.52 2.09 19.25
C ASP A 195 -3.47 2.91 17.96
N LEU A 196 -2.80 2.43 16.90
CA LEU A 196 -2.79 3.08 15.59
C LEU A 196 -4.18 3.21 14.97
N LEU A 197 -5.06 2.23 15.15
CA LEU A 197 -6.43 2.36 14.65
C LEU A 197 -7.24 3.43 15.38
N LYS A 198 -7.04 3.58 16.69
CA LYS A 198 -7.70 4.64 17.46
C LYS A 198 -7.22 6.02 17.02
N TRP A 199 -5.93 6.14 16.75
CA TRP A 199 -5.37 7.39 16.20
C TRP A 199 -5.93 7.71 14.80
N LEU A 200 -6.25 6.69 14.02
CA LEU A 200 -6.84 6.84 12.68
C LEU A 200 -8.34 7.13 12.66
N ASP A 201 -9.02 7.11 13.81
CA ASP A 201 -10.50 7.15 13.87
C ASP A 201 -11.08 8.35 13.12
N GLU A 202 -10.53 9.54 13.35
CA GLU A 202 -10.96 10.79 12.69
C GLU A 202 -10.65 10.83 11.19
N LEU A 203 -9.70 10.01 10.71
CA LEU A 203 -9.30 9.95 9.31
C LEU A 203 -9.95 8.80 8.55
N ASN A 204 -10.39 7.74 9.24
CA ASN A 204 -10.90 6.53 8.63
C ASN A 204 -12.39 6.67 8.27
N HIS A 205 -12.65 7.01 7.01
CA HIS A 205 -14.00 7.25 6.50
C HIS A 205 -14.39 6.25 5.39
N VAL A 206 -13.68 5.12 5.27
CA VAL A 206 -13.91 4.10 4.24
C VAL A 206 -15.35 3.57 4.29
N ASP A 207 -15.85 3.21 5.47
CA ASP A 207 -17.19 2.63 5.61
C ASP A 207 -18.29 3.63 5.24
N MET A 208 -18.13 4.90 5.66
CA MET A 208 -19.04 5.97 5.31
C MET A 208 -19.14 6.17 3.79
N ILE A 209 -18.01 6.15 3.08
CA ILE A 209 -17.97 6.34 1.63
C ILE A 209 -18.48 5.11 0.87
N ILE A 210 -18.12 3.91 1.30
CA ILE A 210 -18.65 2.66 0.72
C ILE A 210 -20.18 2.64 0.86
N GLU A 211 -20.73 3.01 2.02
CA GLU A 211 -22.17 3.02 2.24
C GLU A 211 -22.87 4.09 1.38
N LYS A 212 -22.30 5.30 1.34
CA LYS A 212 -22.80 6.41 0.50
C LYS A 212 -22.93 6.03 -0.98
N TYR A 213 -22.02 5.21 -1.50
CA TYR A 213 -22.00 4.79 -2.91
C TYR A 213 -22.44 3.33 -3.12
N ARG A 214 -23.00 2.67 -2.10
CA ARG A 214 -23.41 1.25 -2.16
C ARG A 214 -24.26 0.92 -3.39
N GLY A 215 -25.25 1.76 -3.70
CA GLY A 215 -26.13 1.56 -4.87
C GLY A 215 -25.47 1.76 -6.24
N THR A 216 -24.22 2.22 -6.28
CA THR A 216 -23.43 2.40 -7.51
C THR A 216 -22.38 1.30 -7.69
N ILE A 217 -21.96 0.65 -6.60
CA ILE A 217 -21.05 -0.49 -6.58
C ILE A 217 -21.77 -1.72 -7.14
N SER A 218 -21.04 -2.56 -7.89
CA SER A 218 -21.57 -3.83 -8.41
C SER A 218 -21.52 -4.98 -7.39
#